data_AF-A0A1I5UHY7-F1
#
_entry.id   AF-A0A1I5UHY7-F1
#
_cell.length_a   1.000
_cell.length_b   1.000
_cell.length_c   1.000
_cell.angle_alpha   90.00
_cell.angle_beta   90.00
_cell.angle_gamma   90.00
#
_symmetry.space_group_name_H-M   'P 1'
#
loop_
_entity.id
_entity.type
_entity.pdbx_description
1 polymer ?
#
loop_
_entity_poly.entity_id
_entity_poly.type
_entity_poly.pdbx_seq_one_letter_code
_entity_poly.pdbx_strand_id
1 'polypeptide(L)'
;MDLSFLANNPQLAGIDASKLHFLSEFASKQTKATHSELLPLLFAASSTAKQKGITFSESEKEQIISLLRPTLSPSEQAKLDKMLALLKKQGF
;
A
#
# COMPACT_ATOMS: atom_id res chain seq x y z
N MET A 1 9.01 10.37 0.28
CA MET A 1 7.59 10.78 0.31
C MET A 1 6.99 10.29 1.61
N ASP A 2 6.10 11.07 2.23
CA ASP A 2 5.43 10.66 3.47
C ASP A 2 4.20 9.81 3.12
N LEU A 3 4.13 8.58 3.67
CA LEU A 3 3.01 7.66 3.46
C LEU A 3 1.92 7.81 4.53
N SER A 4 2.10 8.72 5.49
CA SER A 4 1.15 8.99 6.58
C SER A 4 -0.17 9.58 6.07
N PHE A 5 -0.22 10.07 4.83
CA PHE A 5 -1.47 10.48 4.19
C PHE A 5 -2.46 9.32 4.09
N LEU A 6 -2.01 8.08 3.88
CA LEU A 6 -2.89 6.91 3.84
C LEU A 6 -3.62 6.73 5.17
N ALA A 7 -2.91 6.85 6.29
CA ALA A 7 -3.48 6.68 7.63
C ALA A 7 -4.59 7.70 7.95
N ASN A 8 -4.52 8.90 7.35
CA ASN A 8 -5.48 9.98 7.56
C ASN A 8 -6.46 10.17 6.38
N ASN A 9 -6.48 9.25 5.41
CA ASN A 9 -7.32 9.40 4.23
C ASN A 9 -8.77 8.98 4.52
N PRO A 10 -9.77 9.87 4.33
CA PRO A 10 -11.16 9.53 4.53
C PRO A 10 -11.67 8.46 3.54
N GLN A 11 -11.01 8.31 2.38
CA GLN A 11 -11.31 7.23 1.44
C GLN A 11 -10.97 5.85 1.99
N LEU A 12 -10.10 5.75 3.00
CA LEU A 12 -9.77 4.51 3.68
C LEU A 12 -10.62 4.28 4.93
N ALA A 13 -11.70 5.04 5.16
CA ALA A 13 -12.59 4.87 6.31
C ALA A 13 -13.28 3.48 6.35
N GLY A 14 -13.29 2.75 5.23
CA GLY A 14 -13.74 1.35 5.19
C GLY A 14 -12.70 0.32 5.63
N ILE A 15 -11.45 0.74 5.85
CA ILE A 15 -10.36 -0.10 6.35
C ILE A 15 -10.37 -0.11 7.87
N ASP A 16 -10.21 -1.29 8.48
CA ASP A 16 -10.09 -1.43 9.93
C ASP A 16 -8.95 -0.57 10.48
N ALA A 17 -9.20 0.13 11.60
CA ALA A 17 -8.22 1.00 12.24
C ALA A 17 -6.90 0.26 12.56
N SER A 18 -6.95 -1.03 12.88
CA SER A 18 -5.77 -1.87 13.15
C SER A 18 -4.88 -2.04 11.92
N LYS A 19 -5.50 -2.16 10.74
CA LYS A 19 -4.80 -2.27 9.44
C LYS A 19 -4.16 -0.94 9.05
N LEU A 20 -4.88 0.16 9.25
CA LEU A 20 -4.37 1.51 9.00
C LEU A 20 -3.21 1.86 9.93
N HIS A 21 -3.32 1.50 11.21
CA HIS A 21 -2.25 1.67 12.18
C HIS A 21 -1.00 0.90 11.77
N PHE A 22 -1.15 -0.35 11.31
CA PHE A 22 -0.03 -1.14 10.80
C PHE A 22 0.63 -0.48 9.58
N LEU A 23 -0.16 -0.01 8.62
CA LEU A 23 0.36 0.70 7.44
C LEU A 23 1.09 1.99 7.83
N SER A 24 0.53 2.76 8.75
CA SER A 24 1.14 3.99 9.28
C SER A 24 2.47 3.70 9.95
N GLU A 25 2.51 2.73 10.86
CA GLU A 25 3.73 2.32 11.56
C GLU A 25 4.82 1.82 10.59
N PHE A 26 4.41 1.07 9.56
CA PHE A 26 5.34 0.55 8.55
C PHE A 26 5.87 1.69 7.66
N ALA A 27 4.99 2.59 7.24
CA ALA A 27 5.32 3.81 6.51
C ALA A 27 6.30 4.72 7.27
N SER A 28 6.01 4.99 8.55
CA SER A 28 6.85 5.82 9.41
C SER A 28 8.23 5.19 9.66
N LYS A 29 8.35 3.87 9.64
CA LYS A 29 9.65 3.18 9.73
C LYS A 29 10.51 3.33 8.48
N GLN A 30 9.92 3.57 7.32
CA GLN A 30 10.62 3.77 6.05
C GLN A 30 10.40 5.18 5.51
N THR A 31 10.74 6.17 6.33
CA THR A 31 10.71 7.61 6.00
C THR A 31 11.58 8.04 4.82
N LYS A 32 12.48 7.18 4.32
CA LYS A 32 13.39 7.47 3.19
C LYS A 32 13.07 6.72 1.89
N ALA A 33 11.89 6.10 1.77
CA ALA A 33 11.53 5.43 0.54
C ALA A 33 11.38 6.44 -0.62
N THR A 34 12.11 6.17 -1.70
CA THR A 34 11.95 6.88 -2.97
C THR A 34 10.63 6.46 -3.64
N HIS A 35 10.09 7.27 -4.55
CA HIS A 35 8.81 6.96 -5.21
C HIS A 35 8.78 5.56 -5.86
N SER A 36 9.95 5.08 -6.30
CA SER A 36 10.12 3.77 -6.93
C SER A 36 10.20 2.61 -5.93
N GLU A 37 10.45 2.90 -4.66
CA GLU A 37 10.50 1.94 -3.56
C GLU A 37 9.20 1.85 -2.78
N LEU A 38 8.25 2.79 -2.97
CA LEU A 38 6.93 2.76 -2.34
C LEU A 38 6.16 1.46 -2.64
N LEU A 39 6.35 0.92 -3.84
CA LEU A 39 5.72 -0.31 -4.31
C LEU A 39 6.22 -1.56 -3.58
N PRO A 40 7.53 -1.88 -3.61
CA PRO A 40 8.12 -2.92 -2.77
C PRO A 40 7.78 -2.76 -1.30
N LEU A 41 7.69 -1.52 -0.82
CA LEU A 41 7.43 -1.19 0.57
C LEU A 41 5.98 -1.49 0.97
N LEU A 42 4.98 -1.07 0.20
CA LEU A 42 3.58 -1.46 0.42
C LEU A 42 3.38 -2.96 0.32
N PHE A 43 4.09 -3.61 -0.60
CA PHE A 43 4.06 -5.05 -0.72
C PHE A 43 4.68 -5.73 0.52
N ALA A 44 5.84 -5.28 0.97
CA ALA A 44 6.48 -5.76 2.18
C ALA A 44 5.57 -5.53 3.39
N ALA A 45 4.93 -4.35 3.48
CA ALA A 45 3.92 -4.05 4.49
C ALA A 45 2.78 -5.07 4.44
N SER A 46 2.17 -5.29 3.27
CA SER A 46 1.07 -6.26 3.10
C SER A 46 1.49 -7.69 3.42
N SER A 47 2.73 -8.08 3.11
CA SER A 47 3.28 -9.40 3.42
C SER A 47 3.48 -9.55 4.94
N THR A 48 4.09 -8.56 5.58
CA THR A 48 4.25 -8.52 7.04
C THR A 48 2.91 -8.44 7.78
N ALA A 49 1.95 -7.69 7.25
CA ALA A 49 0.57 -7.63 7.74
C ALA A 49 -0.04 -9.04 7.74
N LYS A 50 0.06 -9.75 6.62
CA LYS A 50 -0.45 -11.12 6.48
C LYS A 50 0.19 -12.07 7.51
N GLN A 51 1.49 -11.94 7.76
CA GLN A 51 2.20 -12.70 8.79
C GLN A 51 1.71 -12.38 10.22
N LYS A 52 1.23 -11.17 10.45
CA LYS A 52 0.62 -10.74 11.73
C LYS A 52 -0.87 -11.09 11.84
N GLY A 53 -1.44 -11.80 10.86
CA GLY A 53 -2.88 -12.10 10.79
C GLY A 53 -3.73 -10.94 10.25
N ILE A 54 -3.09 -9.87 9.79
CA ILE A 54 -3.75 -8.70 9.20
C ILE A 54 -3.90 -8.94 7.70
N THR A 55 -5.13 -9.12 7.23
CA THR A 55 -5.45 -9.32 5.82
C THR A 55 -6.24 -8.15 5.26
N PHE A 56 -5.80 -7.66 4.10
CA PHE A 56 -6.54 -6.65 3.32
C PHE A 56 -7.40 -7.36 2.28
N SER A 57 -8.66 -7.00 2.20
CA SER A 57 -9.56 -7.39 1.12
C SER A 57 -9.18 -6.69 -0.19
N GLU A 58 -9.60 -7.24 -1.32
CA GLU A 58 -9.36 -6.64 -2.64
C GLU A 58 -9.86 -5.20 -2.71
N SER A 59 -11.05 -4.93 -2.16
CA SER A 59 -11.63 -3.58 -2.15
C SER A 59 -10.75 -2.59 -1.37
N GLU A 60 -10.23 -2.98 -0.21
CA GLU A 60 -9.31 -2.14 0.59
C GLU A 60 -7.98 -1.90 -0.15
N LYS A 61 -7.44 -2.93 -0.81
CA LYS A 61 -6.22 -2.83 -1.62
C LYS A 61 -6.41 -1.87 -2.80
N GLU A 62 -7.52 -1.97 -3.52
CA GLU A 62 -7.86 -1.09 -4.64
C GLU A 62 -7.99 0.37 -4.20
N GLN A 63 -8.59 0.63 -3.03
CA GLN A 63 -8.66 1.99 -2.48
C GLN A 63 -7.27 2.56 -2.20
N ILE A 64 -6.38 1.79 -1.55
CA ILE A 64 -5.00 2.21 -1.29
C ILE A 64 -4.26 2.50 -2.61
N ILE A 65 -4.38 1.60 -3.59
CA ILE A 65 -3.74 1.75 -4.91
C ILE A 65 -4.26 2.99 -5.64
N SER A 66 -5.57 3.25 -5.57
CA SER A 66 -6.21 4.41 -6.18
C SER A 66 -5.69 5.73 -5.59
N LEU A 67 -5.41 5.77 -4.28
CA LEU A 67 -4.82 6.93 -3.61
C LEU A 67 -3.33 7.10 -3.90
N LEU A 68 -2.59 5.99 -4.09
CA LEU A 68 -1.18 6.03 -4.45
C LEU A 68 -0.93 6.39 -5.90
N ARG A 69 -1.76 5.90 -6.82
CA ARG A 69 -1.62 6.15 -8.27
C ARG A 69 -1.34 7.63 -8.61
N PRO A 70 -2.15 8.62 -8.17
CA PRO A 70 -1.93 10.02 -8.52
C PRO A 70 -0.68 10.62 -7.88
N THR A 71 -0.12 10.00 -6.83
CA THR A 71 1.14 10.44 -6.21
C THR A 71 2.39 9.93 -6.94
N LEU A 72 2.24 8.92 -7.81
CA LEU A 72 3.32 8.28 -8.54
C LEU A 72 3.51 8.89 -9.93
N SER A 73 4.75 8.85 -10.42
CA SER A 73 5.07 9.26 -11.79
C SER A 73 4.48 8.26 -12.82
N PRO A 74 4.26 8.64 -14.10
CA PRO A 74 3.73 7.74 -15.12
C PRO A 74 4.53 6.44 -15.29
N SER A 75 5.86 6.53 -15.22
CA SER A 75 6.76 5.38 -15.27
C SER A 75 6.62 4.44 -14.07
N GLU A 76 6.19 4.95 -12.92
CA GLU A 76 6.00 4.19 -11.68
C GLU A 76 4.62 3.57 -11.61
N GLN A 77 3.60 4.26 -12.12
CA GLN A 77 2.28 3.67 -12.34
C GLN A 77 2.36 2.45 -13.26
N ALA A 78 3.14 2.51 -14.34
CA ALA A 78 3.36 1.35 -15.22
C ALA A 78 4.04 0.16 -14.50
N LYS A 79 4.96 0.44 -13.55
CA LYS A 79 5.58 -0.59 -12.71
C LYS A 79 4.59 -1.16 -11.69
N LEU A 80 3.77 -0.29 -11.07
CA LEU A 80 2.68 -0.66 -10.15
C LEU A 80 1.74 -1.66 -10.83
N ASP A 81 1.23 -1.32 -12.02
CA ASP A 81 0.31 -2.19 -12.76
C ASP A 81 0.93 -3.56 -13.09
N LYS A 82 2.20 -3.59 -13.51
CA LYS A 82 2.92 -4.84 -13.76
C LYS A 82 3.06 -5.70 -12.49
N MET A 83 3.44 -5.09 -11.37
CA MET A 83 3.58 -5.80 -10.10
C MET A 83 2.23 -6.31 -9.60
N LEU A 84 1.17 -5.49 -9.66
CA LEU A 84 -0.18 -5.88 -9.27
C LEU A 84 -0.71 -7.04 -10.11
N ALA A 85 -0.47 -7.01 -11.42
CA ALA A 85 -0.86 -8.11 -12.31
C ALA A 85 -0.17 -9.43 -11.93
N LEU A 86 1.11 -9.38 -11.57
CA LEU A 86 1.85 -10.55 -11.08
C LEU A 86 1.33 -11.04 -9.73
N LEU A 87 0.99 -10.12 -8.83
CA LEU A 87 0.48 -10.44 -7.48
C LEU A 87 -0.94 -11.00 -7.51
N LYS A 88 -1.85 -10.41 -8.30
CA LYS A 88 -3.19 -10.97 -8.55
C LYS A 88 -3.10 -12.40 -9.09
N LYS A 89 -2.12 -12.65 -9.96
CA LYS A 89 -1.86 -14.00 -10.49
C LYS A 89 -1.35 -14.99 -9.42
N GLN A 90 -0.79 -14.52 -8.31
CA GLN A 90 -0.33 -15.33 -7.18
C GLN A 90 -1.32 -15.37 -5.99
N GLY A 91 -2.55 -14.88 -6.15
CA GLY A 91 -3.58 -14.91 -5.10
C GLY A 91 -3.44 -13.76 -4.09
N PHE A 92 -2.98 -12.60 -4.56
CA PHE A 92 -3.22 -11.33 -3.87
C PHE A 92 -4.69 -10.94 -4.00
#